data_AF-A0A967N5E9-F1
#
_entry.id   AF-A0A967N5E9-F1
#
_cell.length_a   1.000
_cell.length_b   1.000
_cell.length_c   1.000
_cell.angle_alpha   90.00
_cell.angle_beta   90.00
_cell.angle_gamma   90.00
#
_symmetry.space_group_name_H-M   'P 1'
#
loop_
_entity.id
_entity.type
_entity.pdbx_description
1 polymer ?
#
loop_
_entity_poly.entity_id
_entity_poly.type
_entity_poly.pdbx_seq_one_letter_code
_entity_poly.pdbx_strand_id
1 'polypeptide(L)'
;MTYAVGLPVARTRTGRVVEAYLDWIEEGFQASPVRRLLEAGDLRPPRSRGRHAPAALARRFRSLRVGWGRKRYRTQLREALAGVERLEPRTRESDDAFARRRERARSELEALKSILFPALKATPSVPDRMGEGGEPVSPAEVARGLTAFLRRVPRGRGPDRSARQEVGRILERIETTLNRRTDFRSCVAILR
;
A
#
# COMPACT_ATOMS: atom_id res chain seq x y z
N MET A 1 21.13 -12.15 -11.64
CA MET A 1 19.88 -12.83 -12.03
C MET A 1 18.75 -11.84 -11.79
N THR A 2 18.23 -11.24 -12.86
CA THR A 2 16.99 -10.46 -12.84
C THR A 2 15.85 -11.44 -12.63
N TYR A 3 15.08 -11.31 -11.55
CA TYR A 3 13.89 -12.13 -11.30
C TYR A 3 12.69 -11.55 -12.04
N ALA A 4 12.94 -11.10 -13.28
CA ALA A 4 12.00 -10.40 -14.12
C ALA A 4 10.86 -11.34 -14.50
N VAL A 5 9.87 -11.43 -13.62
CA VAL A 5 8.49 -11.08 -13.88
C VAL A 5 8.26 -10.99 -15.40
N GLY A 6 8.05 -12.14 -16.05
CA GLY A 6 8.05 -12.22 -17.51
C GLY A 6 7.11 -11.18 -18.12
N LEU A 7 7.36 -10.76 -19.37
CA LEU A 7 6.57 -9.73 -20.09
C LEU A 7 5.04 -9.79 -19.88
N PRO A 8 4.39 -10.99 -19.76
CA PRO A 8 2.97 -11.08 -19.41
C PRO A 8 2.61 -10.47 -18.05
N VAL A 9 3.45 -10.64 -17.03
CA VAL A 9 3.19 -10.20 -15.65
C VAL A 9 3.30 -8.68 -15.52
N ALA A 10 4.24 -8.02 -16.19
CA ALA A 10 4.37 -6.56 -16.17
C ALA A 10 3.09 -5.83 -16.63
N ARG A 11 2.29 -6.47 -17.51
CA ARG A 11 1.01 -5.93 -18.00
C ARG A 11 -0.19 -6.25 -17.09
N THR A 12 0.00 -7.06 -16.06
CA THR A 12 -1.06 -7.42 -15.10
C THR A 12 -1.22 -6.40 -13.99
N ARG A 13 -2.38 -6.41 -13.33
CA ARG A 13 -2.59 -5.67 -12.08
C ARG A 13 -1.54 -6.05 -11.03
N THR A 14 -1.21 -7.34 -10.91
CA THR A 14 -0.22 -7.80 -9.95
C THR A 14 1.15 -7.20 -10.24
N GLY A 15 1.61 -7.22 -11.49
CA GLY A 15 2.88 -6.61 -11.89
C GLY A 15 2.94 -5.13 -11.55
N ARG A 16 1.88 -4.36 -11.88
CA ARG A 16 1.80 -2.94 -11.51
C ARG A 16 1.91 -2.68 -10.02
N VAL A 17 1.32 -3.55 -9.19
CA VAL A 17 1.38 -3.40 -7.72
C VAL A 17 2.75 -3.79 -7.17
N VAL A 18 3.42 -4.79 -7.75
CA VAL A 18 4.80 -5.15 -7.40
C VAL A 18 5.73 -3.97 -7.66
N GLU A 19 5.72 -3.43 -8.89
CA GLU A 19 6.52 -2.26 -9.27
C GLU A 19 6.24 -1.07 -8.35
N ALA A 20 4.97 -0.71 -8.20
CA ALA A 20 4.58 0.43 -7.37
C ALA A 20 4.95 0.24 -5.89
N TYR A 21 5.05 -0.98 -5.37
CA TYR A 21 5.52 -1.24 -4.00
C TYR A 21 7.04 -1.04 -3.88
N LEU A 22 7.82 -1.54 -4.85
CA LEU A 22 9.27 -1.37 -4.87
C LEU A 22 9.63 0.11 -5.03
N ASP A 23 9.01 0.81 -5.97
CA ASP A 23 9.12 2.27 -6.12
C ASP A 23 8.75 2.98 -4.82
N TRP A 24 7.66 2.54 -4.17
CA TRP A 24 7.19 3.17 -2.94
C TRP A 24 8.22 3.11 -1.82
N ILE A 25 8.89 1.97 -1.60
CA ILE A 25 9.92 1.86 -0.57
C ILE A 25 11.24 2.52 -0.98
N GLU A 26 11.62 2.43 -2.27
CA GLU A 26 12.85 3.06 -2.79
C GLU A 26 12.80 4.59 -2.74
N GLU A 27 11.63 5.18 -3.01
CA GLU A 27 11.45 6.63 -2.98
C GLU A 27 11.18 7.19 -1.57
N GLY A 28 11.39 6.38 -0.52
CA GLY A 28 11.18 6.81 0.86
C GLY A 28 9.70 6.96 1.24
N PHE A 29 8.85 6.07 0.74
CA PHE A 29 7.41 6.01 0.98
C PHE A 29 6.60 7.18 0.41
N GLN A 30 6.90 7.62 -0.83
CA GLN A 30 6.09 8.64 -1.49
C GLN A 30 4.62 8.25 -1.62
N ALA A 31 3.70 9.20 -1.47
CA ALA A 31 2.27 8.92 -1.60
C ALA A 31 1.83 8.66 -3.05
N SER A 32 2.61 9.08 -4.04
CA SER A 32 2.21 9.04 -5.45
C SER A 32 1.95 7.62 -5.98
N PRO A 33 2.74 6.56 -5.69
CA PRO A 33 2.47 5.22 -6.20
C PRO A 33 1.20 4.63 -5.59
N VAL A 34 1.04 4.78 -4.26
CA VAL A 34 -0.15 4.33 -3.53
C VAL A 34 -1.42 5.01 -4.05
N ARG A 35 -1.37 6.32 -4.29
CA ARG A 35 -2.51 7.07 -4.84
C ARG A 35 -2.94 6.53 -6.20
N ARG A 36 -1.99 6.31 -7.12
CA ARG A 36 -2.28 5.75 -8.45
C ARG A 36 -2.95 4.38 -8.36
N LEU A 37 -2.47 3.51 -7.48
CA LEU A 37 -3.07 2.19 -7.25
C LEU A 37 -4.50 2.27 -6.67
N LEU A 38 -4.75 3.22 -5.77
CA LEU A 38 -6.09 3.46 -5.23
C LEU A 38 -7.05 3.99 -6.31
N GLU A 39 -6.60 4.94 -7.13
CA GLU A 39 -7.38 5.51 -8.25
C GLU A 39 -7.76 4.44 -9.27
N ALA A 40 -6.82 3.56 -9.62
CA ALA A 40 -7.06 2.42 -10.52
C ALA A 40 -7.92 1.30 -9.88
N GLY A 41 -8.15 1.34 -8.57
CA GLY A 41 -8.84 0.27 -7.83
C GLY A 41 -8.03 -1.03 -7.75
N ASP A 42 -6.71 -0.94 -7.94
CA ASP A 42 -5.75 -2.03 -7.85
C ASP A 42 -5.45 -2.41 -6.39
N LEU A 43 -5.75 -1.51 -5.44
CA LEU A 43 -5.80 -1.79 -4.01
C LEU A 43 -7.23 -1.65 -3.48
N ARG A 44 -7.69 -2.63 -2.69
CA ARG A 44 -9.01 -2.60 -2.05
C ARG A 44 -8.94 -3.01 -0.58
N PRO A 45 -9.83 -2.45 0.26
CA PRO A 45 -9.93 -2.87 1.64
C PRO A 45 -10.52 -4.30 1.70
N PRO A 46 -10.34 -5.02 2.82
CA PRO A 46 -10.98 -6.32 3.01
C PRO A 46 -12.51 -6.15 3.01
N ARG A 47 -13.24 -7.22 2.67
CA ARG A 47 -14.71 -7.18 2.54
C ARG A 47 -15.44 -6.70 3.80
N SER A 48 -14.87 -6.96 4.98
CA SER A 48 -15.40 -6.51 6.27
C SER A 48 -15.43 -4.99 6.45
N ARG A 49 -14.78 -4.22 5.57
CA ARG A 49 -14.81 -2.75 5.56
C ARG A 49 -15.80 -2.16 4.56
N GLY A 50 -16.67 -2.99 3.98
CA GLY A 50 -17.67 -2.55 3.01
C GLY A 50 -17.09 -2.27 1.62
N ARG A 51 -17.93 -1.69 0.75
CA ARG A 51 -17.56 -1.32 -0.62
C ARG A 51 -17.31 0.17 -0.70
N HIS A 52 -16.17 0.53 -1.29
CA HIS A 52 -15.74 1.90 -1.48
C HIS A 52 -15.39 2.12 -2.96
N ALA A 53 -15.82 3.26 -3.51
CA ALA A 53 -15.42 3.64 -4.85
C ALA A 53 -13.90 3.96 -4.88
N PRO A 54 -13.13 3.47 -5.87
CA PRO A 54 -11.70 3.76 -6.00
C PRO A 54 -11.38 5.26 -5.92
N ALA A 55 -12.12 6.08 -6.66
CA ALA A 55 -11.98 7.54 -6.65
C ALA A 55 -12.30 8.19 -5.29
N ALA A 56 -13.16 7.59 -4.46
CA ALA A 56 -13.44 8.10 -3.12
C ALA A 56 -12.24 7.85 -2.19
N LEU A 57 -11.69 6.63 -2.19
CA LEU A 57 -10.50 6.29 -1.41
C LEU A 57 -9.29 7.12 -1.82
N ALA A 58 -9.08 7.31 -3.13
CA ALA A 58 -8.00 8.14 -3.64
C ALA A 58 -8.11 9.61 -3.21
N ARG A 59 -9.31 10.19 -3.32
CA ARG A 59 -9.57 11.57 -2.84
C ARG A 59 -9.35 11.69 -1.34
N ARG A 60 -9.85 10.73 -0.56
CA ARG A 60 -9.61 10.69 0.90
C ARG A 60 -8.12 10.57 1.21
N PHE A 61 -7.41 9.69 0.53
CA PHE A 61 -5.97 9.52 0.71
C PHE A 61 -5.20 10.80 0.37
N ARG A 62 -5.55 11.50 -0.71
CA ARG A 62 -4.96 12.80 -1.06
C ARG A 62 -5.16 13.85 0.03
N SER A 63 -6.30 13.85 0.72
CA SER A 63 -6.57 14.78 1.83
C SER A 63 -5.68 14.56 3.07
N LEU A 64 -5.04 13.39 3.20
CA LEU A 64 -4.08 13.11 4.28
C LEU A 64 -2.76 13.89 4.12
N ARG A 65 -2.52 14.52 2.96
CA ARG A 65 -1.32 15.32 2.67
C ARG A 65 0.01 14.63 3.03
N VAL A 66 0.05 13.30 2.92
CA VAL A 66 1.30 12.55 3.04
C VAL A 66 2.14 12.86 1.81
N GLY A 67 3.29 13.51 1.99
CA GLY A 67 4.28 13.65 0.91
C GLY A 67 5.10 12.37 0.78
N TRP A 68 5.85 12.06 1.84
CA TRP A 68 6.76 10.91 1.95
C TRP A 68 6.94 10.48 3.41
N GLY A 69 7.59 9.35 3.64
CA GLY A 69 7.99 8.88 4.96
C GLY A 69 7.00 7.89 5.60
N ARG A 70 7.49 6.70 5.94
CA ARG A 70 6.71 5.59 6.50
C ARG A 70 5.86 5.98 7.71
N LYS A 71 6.45 6.71 8.66
CA LYS A 71 5.78 7.10 9.92
C LYS A 71 4.59 8.04 9.65
N ARG A 72 4.70 8.91 8.64
CA ARG A 72 3.66 9.92 8.33
C ARG A 72 2.31 9.28 7.98
N TYR A 73 2.30 8.14 7.30
CA TYR A 73 1.04 7.43 7.01
C TYR A 73 0.25 7.11 8.27
N ARG A 74 0.94 6.61 9.32
CA ARG A 74 0.29 6.27 10.58
C ARG A 74 -0.19 7.51 11.32
N THR A 75 0.65 8.53 11.40
CA THR A 75 0.32 9.81 12.06
C THR A 75 -0.88 10.48 11.38
N GLN A 76 -0.82 10.69 10.07
CA GLN A 76 -1.86 11.40 9.31
C GLN A 76 -3.19 10.63 9.30
N LEU A 77 -3.18 9.29 9.20
CA LEU A 77 -4.42 8.52 9.29
C LEU A 77 -5.06 8.59 10.69
N ARG A 78 -4.26 8.59 11.76
CA ARG A 78 -4.78 8.74 13.13
C ARG A 78 -5.33 10.13 13.37
N GLU A 79 -4.62 11.16 12.94
CA GLU A 79 -5.07 12.56 13.03
C GLU A 79 -6.36 12.77 12.24
N ALA A 80 -6.44 12.25 11.02
CA ALA A 80 -7.66 12.33 10.21
C ALA A 80 -8.85 11.62 10.86
N LEU A 81 -8.64 10.43 11.44
CA LEU A 81 -9.69 9.70 12.16
C LEU A 81 -10.17 10.49 13.39
N ALA A 82 -9.25 11.03 14.20
CA ALA A 82 -9.60 11.88 15.34
C ALA A 82 -10.31 13.16 14.89
N GLY A 83 -9.94 13.71 13.74
CA GLY A 83 -10.61 14.86 13.13
C GLY A 83 -12.05 14.58 12.73
N VAL A 84 -12.40 13.33 12.36
CA VAL A 84 -13.79 12.94 12.08
C VAL A 84 -14.68 13.02 13.32
N GLU A 85 -14.14 12.77 14.52
CA GLU A 85 -14.90 12.89 15.77
C GLU A 85 -15.25 14.34 16.11
N ARG A 86 -14.41 15.28 15.66
CA ARG A 86 -14.57 16.72 15.90
C ARG A 86 -15.23 17.44 14.72
N LEU A 87 -15.78 16.71 13.75
CA LEU A 87 -16.53 17.34 12.67
C LEU A 87 -17.78 18.00 13.23
N GLU A 88 -18.08 19.19 12.74
CA GLU A 88 -19.32 19.88 13.04
C GLU A 88 -20.28 19.87 11.82
N PRO A 89 -21.60 19.97 12.06
CA PRO A 89 -22.57 20.22 11.01
C PRO A 89 -22.27 21.51 10.27
N ARG A 90 -22.56 21.55 8.96
CA ARG A 90 -22.52 22.81 8.21
C ARG A 90 -23.81 23.60 8.44
N THR A 91 -23.76 24.91 8.22
CA THR A 91 -24.88 25.87 8.49
C THR A 91 -26.25 25.48 7.89
N ARG A 92 -26.28 24.69 6.81
CA ARG A 92 -27.52 24.23 6.13
C ARG A 92 -27.57 22.72 5.95
N GLU A 93 -26.81 21.96 6.73
CA GLU A 93 -26.78 20.50 6.68
C GLU A 93 -27.75 19.91 7.70
N SER A 94 -28.63 19.01 7.28
CA SER A 94 -29.49 18.28 8.21
C SER A 94 -28.66 17.30 9.05
N ASP A 95 -29.14 16.96 10.25
CA ASP A 95 -28.48 16.00 11.14
C ASP A 95 -28.21 14.65 10.47
N ASP A 96 -29.17 14.18 9.68
CA ASP A 96 -29.06 12.98 8.85
C ASP A 96 -27.93 13.08 7.81
N ALA A 97 -27.84 14.21 7.12
CA ALA A 97 -26.79 14.43 6.12
C ALA A 97 -25.42 14.51 6.80
N PHE A 98 -25.35 15.17 7.95
CA PHE A 98 -24.15 15.27 8.77
C PHE A 98 -23.68 13.89 9.26
N ALA A 99 -24.58 13.09 9.84
CA ALA A 99 -24.29 11.73 10.31
C ALA A 99 -23.76 10.85 9.16
N ARG A 100 -24.42 10.88 7.99
CA ARG A 100 -23.96 10.15 6.80
C ARG A 100 -22.60 10.62 6.30
N ARG A 101 -22.32 11.93 6.33
CA ARG A 101 -21.02 12.49 5.95
C ARG A 101 -19.91 12.05 6.90
N ARG A 102 -20.17 12.11 8.22
CA ARG A 102 -19.22 11.69 9.27
C ARG A 102 -18.92 10.20 9.15
N GLU A 103 -19.94 9.36 9.03
CA GLU A 103 -19.76 7.91 8.89
C GLU A 103 -19.03 7.55 7.60
N ARG A 104 -19.36 8.18 6.48
CA ARG A 104 -18.63 7.98 5.22
C ARG A 104 -17.15 8.32 5.37
N ALA A 105 -16.82 9.47 5.97
CA ALA A 105 -15.43 9.87 6.20
C ALA A 105 -14.68 8.88 7.11
N ARG A 106 -15.32 8.43 8.19
CA ARG A 106 -14.78 7.41 9.11
C ARG A 106 -14.49 6.10 8.37
N SER A 107 -15.47 5.61 7.63
CA SER A 107 -15.41 4.33 6.92
C SER A 107 -14.33 4.34 5.82
N GLU A 108 -14.20 5.42 5.06
CA GLU A 108 -13.13 5.59 4.06
C GLU A 108 -11.73 5.60 4.71
N LEU A 109 -11.56 6.28 5.84
CA LEU A 109 -10.27 6.33 6.55
C LEU A 109 -9.90 4.96 7.16
N GLU A 110 -10.86 4.27 7.76
CA GLU A 110 -10.65 2.91 8.26
C GLU A 110 -10.35 1.91 7.12
N ALA A 111 -10.97 2.09 5.95
CA ALA A 111 -10.63 1.34 4.75
C ALA A 111 -9.17 1.59 4.32
N LEU A 112 -8.73 2.85 4.22
CA LEU A 112 -7.33 3.20 3.90
C LEU A 112 -6.34 2.61 4.91
N LYS A 113 -6.65 2.73 6.21
CA LYS A 113 -5.87 2.12 7.29
C LYS A 113 -5.73 0.61 7.11
N SER A 114 -6.83 -0.08 6.77
CA SER A 114 -6.83 -1.54 6.55
C SER A 114 -6.06 -1.98 5.30
N ILE A 115 -5.90 -1.10 4.31
CA ILE A 115 -5.07 -1.34 3.13
C ILE A 115 -3.58 -1.19 3.50
N LEU A 116 -3.23 -0.06 4.13
CA LEU A 116 -1.84 0.38 4.23
C LEU A 116 -1.11 -0.20 5.44
N PHE A 117 -1.76 -0.29 6.60
CA PHE A 117 -1.07 -0.64 7.85
C PHE A 117 -0.45 -2.04 7.86
N PRO A 118 -1.07 -3.08 7.27
CA PRO A 118 -0.45 -4.40 7.19
C PRO A 118 0.88 -4.38 6.44
N ALA A 119 0.91 -3.76 5.25
CA ALA A 119 2.14 -3.62 4.46
C ALA A 119 3.17 -2.76 5.19
N LEU A 120 2.78 -1.58 5.68
CA LEU A 120 3.63 -0.71 6.49
C LEU A 120 4.10 -1.32 7.82
N LYS A 121 3.54 -2.45 8.27
CA LYS A 121 4.03 -3.19 9.44
C LYS A 121 5.04 -4.27 9.01
N ALA A 122 4.75 -4.97 7.92
CA ALA A 122 5.57 -6.06 7.41
C ALA A 122 6.83 -5.62 6.65
N THR A 123 6.81 -4.45 5.99
CA THR A 123 7.99 -3.88 5.33
C THR A 123 9.09 -3.60 6.37
N PRO A 124 10.37 -3.94 6.12
CA PRO A 124 11.46 -3.63 7.04
C PRO A 124 11.71 -2.13 7.14
N SER A 125 12.44 -1.70 8.16
CA SER A 125 12.92 -0.31 8.17
C SER A 125 13.93 -0.16 7.04
N VAL A 126 13.66 0.75 6.12
CA VAL A 126 14.52 1.04 4.96
C VAL A 126 15.00 2.49 5.09
N PRO A 127 16.13 2.83 4.44
CA PRO A 127 16.59 4.21 4.37
C PRO A 127 15.48 5.15 3.91
N ASP A 128 15.49 6.37 4.43
CA ASP A 128 14.60 7.40 3.91
C ASP A 128 15.12 7.96 2.57
N ARG A 129 14.42 8.96 2.04
CA ARG A 129 14.74 9.53 0.73
C ARG A 129 16.13 10.20 0.67
N MET A 130 16.67 10.62 1.82
CA MET A 130 18.02 11.19 1.91
C MET A 130 19.10 10.12 2.04
N GLY A 131 18.72 8.83 2.04
CA GLY A 131 19.63 7.73 2.29
C GLY A 131 20.02 7.61 3.77
N GLU A 132 19.35 8.36 4.65
CA GLU A 132 19.61 8.30 6.09
C GLU A 132 18.80 7.19 6.76
N GLY A 133 19.46 6.49 7.66
CA GLY A 133 18.89 5.35 8.37
C GLY A 133 18.73 4.11 7.50
N GLY A 134 18.28 3.02 8.12
CA GLY A 134 18.13 1.72 7.48
C GLY A 134 19.28 0.79 7.83
N GLU A 135 19.03 -0.11 8.79
CA GLU A 135 19.89 -1.27 8.96
C GLU A 135 19.94 -2.07 7.66
N PRO A 136 21.01 -2.84 7.41
CA PRO A 136 21.01 -3.84 6.35
C PRO A 136 19.75 -4.71 6.39
N VAL A 137 19.11 -4.90 5.25
CA VAL A 137 17.86 -5.65 5.10
C VAL A 137 18.07 -6.86 4.20
N SER A 138 17.29 -7.91 4.41
CA SER A 138 17.27 -9.09 3.56
C SER A 138 16.16 -9.04 2.49
N PRO A 139 16.33 -9.68 1.32
CA PRO A 139 15.25 -9.82 0.33
C PRO A 139 14.00 -10.47 0.92
N ALA A 140 14.15 -11.44 1.84
CA ALA A 140 13.06 -12.05 2.58
C ALA A 140 12.23 -11.02 3.39
N GLU A 141 12.88 -10.05 4.04
CA GLU A 141 12.18 -8.99 4.77
C GLU A 141 11.34 -8.10 3.85
N VAL A 142 11.91 -7.68 2.72
CA VAL A 142 11.19 -6.85 1.75
C VAL A 142 10.05 -7.62 1.08
N ALA A 143 10.27 -8.90 0.75
CA ALA A 143 9.26 -9.81 0.21
C ALA A 143 8.06 -9.97 1.14
N ARG A 144 8.25 -10.09 2.46
CA ARG A 144 7.14 -10.12 3.44
C ARG A 144 6.27 -8.88 3.38
N GLY A 145 6.88 -7.70 3.22
CA GLY A 145 6.16 -6.45 3.03
C GLY A 145 5.35 -6.43 1.73
N LEU A 146 5.94 -6.89 0.62
CA LEU A 146 5.26 -7.02 -0.67
C LEU A 146 4.10 -8.04 -0.60
N THR A 147 4.30 -9.20 0.01
CA THR A 147 3.27 -10.21 0.28
C THR A 147 2.09 -9.60 1.03
N ALA A 148 2.36 -8.81 2.09
CA ALA A 148 1.31 -8.14 2.85
C ALA A 148 0.54 -7.11 2.00
N PHE A 149 1.21 -6.40 1.10
CA PHE A 149 0.60 -5.45 0.17
C PHE A 149 -0.25 -6.14 -0.90
N LEU A 150 0.27 -7.22 -1.50
CA LEU A 150 -0.43 -8.03 -2.51
C LEU A 150 -1.72 -8.67 -1.99
N ARG A 151 -1.84 -8.90 -0.67
CA ARG A 151 -3.11 -9.34 -0.05
C ARG A 151 -4.26 -8.34 -0.22
N ARG A 152 -3.97 -7.07 -0.54
CA ARG A 152 -4.98 -6.03 -0.82
C ARG A 152 -5.33 -5.89 -2.30
N VAL A 153 -4.67 -6.63 -3.17
CA VAL A 153 -4.95 -6.62 -4.60
C VAL A 153 -6.16 -7.51 -4.89
N PRO A 154 -7.21 -7.00 -5.56
CA PRO A 154 -8.37 -7.81 -5.92
C PRO A 154 -7.98 -9.00 -6.79
N ARG A 155 -8.60 -10.16 -6.52
CA ARG A 155 -8.40 -11.35 -7.34
C ARG A 155 -8.89 -11.09 -8.76
N GLY A 156 -7.99 -11.24 -9.73
CA GLY A 156 -8.32 -11.20 -11.16
C GLY A 156 -8.64 -12.58 -11.72
N ARG A 157 -8.86 -12.64 -13.04
CA ARG A 157 -9.03 -13.87 -13.82
C ARG A 157 -7.97 -13.92 -14.93
N GLY A 158 -7.81 -15.09 -15.57
CA GLY A 158 -6.89 -15.25 -16.68
C GLY A 158 -5.45 -14.81 -16.34
N PRO A 159 -4.82 -13.92 -17.14
CA PRO A 159 -3.45 -13.48 -16.93
C PRO A 159 -3.17 -12.91 -15.53
N ASP A 160 -4.09 -12.15 -14.95
CA ASP A 160 -3.92 -11.59 -13.59
C ASP A 160 -3.84 -12.70 -12.52
N ARG A 161 -4.60 -13.79 -12.68
CA ARG A 161 -4.56 -14.92 -11.74
C ARG A 161 -3.23 -15.64 -11.85
N SER A 162 -2.77 -15.93 -13.08
CA SER A 162 -1.50 -16.61 -13.33
C SER A 162 -0.33 -15.77 -12.82
N ALA A 163 -0.30 -14.47 -13.10
CA ALA A 163 0.67 -13.54 -12.56
C ALA A 163 0.72 -13.53 -11.03
N ARG A 164 -0.45 -13.48 -10.38
CA ARG A 164 -0.52 -13.54 -8.91
C ARG A 164 0.05 -14.83 -8.34
N GLN A 165 -0.20 -15.97 -9.00
CA GLN A 165 0.32 -17.26 -8.55
C GLN A 165 1.83 -17.34 -8.75
N GLU A 166 2.33 -16.87 -9.89
CA GLU A 166 3.76 -16.83 -10.20
C GLU A 166 4.52 -15.96 -9.20
N VAL A 167 4.09 -14.71 -9.02
CA VAL A 167 4.67 -13.78 -8.05
C VAL A 167 4.59 -14.36 -6.64
N GLY A 168 3.47 -15.00 -6.27
CA GLY A 168 3.34 -15.66 -4.97
C GLY A 168 4.39 -16.75 -4.73
N ARG A 169 4.62 -17.63 -5.71
CA ARG A 169 5.64 -18.69 -5.63
C ARG A 169 7.05 -18.12 -5.55
N ILE A 170 7.34 -17.06 -6.31
CA ILE A 170 8.65 -16.39 -6.25
C ILE A 170 8.88 -15.79 -4.86
N LEU A 171 7.89 -15.07 -4.30
CA LEU A 171 8.02 -14.44 -2.99
C LEU A 171 8.19 -15.49 -1.88
N GLU A 172 7.45 -16.59 -1.92
CA GLU A 172 7.62 -17.69 -0.97
C GLU A 172 9.03 -18.29 -1.01
N ARG A 173 9.60 -18.47 -2.21
CA ARG A 173 10.98 -18.93 -2.36
C ARG A 173 11.99 -17.92 -1.81
N ILE A 174 11.78 -16.63 -2.07
CA ILE A 174 12.65 -15.56 -1.57
C ILE A 174 12.60 -15.49 -0.04
N GLU A 175 11.39 -15.55 0.55
CA GLU A 175 11.17 -15.51 1.99
C GLU A 175 11.86 -16.67 2.72
N THR A 176 11.95 -17.85 2.08
CA THR A 176 12.60 -19.04 2.65
C THR A 176 14.12 -19.09 2.45
N THR A 177 14.62 -18.59 1.32
CA THR A 177 16.02 -18.80 0.91
C THR A 177 16.93 -17.58 1.05
N LEU A 178 16.41 -16.36 0.91
CA LEU A 178 17.23 -15.13 0.82
C LEU A 178 17.16 -14.29 2.11
N ASN A 179 17.71 -14.85 3.19
CA ASN A 179 17.72 -14.23 4.53
C ASN A 179 18.98 -13.41 4.85
N ARG A 180 20.00 -13.43 3.99
CA ARG A 180 21.21 -12.64 4.19
C ARG A 180 20.89 -11.15 4.07
N ARG A 181 21.22 -10.39 5.10
CA ARG A 181 21.09 -8.92 5.10
C ARG A 181 22.18 -8.28 4.24
N THR A 182 21.79 -7.28 3.46
CA THR A 182 22.65 -6.53 2.54
C THR A 182 22.19 -5.07 2.51
N ASP A 183 22.88 -4.23 1.74
CA ASP A 183 22.44 -2.86 1.55
C ASP A 183 21.07 -2.83 0.86
N PHE A 184 20.28 -1.80 1.18
CA PHE A 184 18.89 -1.73 0.72
C PHE A 184 18.75 -1.72 -0.81
N ARG A 185 19.66 -1.07 -1.54
CA ARG A 185 19.57 -1.00 -3.01
C ARG A 185 19.86 -2.35 -3.65
N SER A 186 20.88 -3.07 -3.19
CA SER A 186 21.14 -4.44 -3.63
C SER A 186 19.97 -5.36 -3.30
N CYS A 187 19.37 -5.19 -2.12
CA CYS A 187 18.19 -5.96 -1.72
C CYS A 187 16.99 -5.75 -2.66
N VAL A 188 16.68 -4.50 -3.01
CA VAL A 188 15.58 -4.21 -3.96
C VAL A 188 15.91 -4.67 -5.38
N ALA A 189 17.16 -4.53 -5.81
CA ALA A 189 17.60 -5.01 -7.13
C ALA A 189 17.42 -6.52 -7.32
N ILE A 190 17.49 -7.32 -6.24
CA ILE A 190 17.21 -8.77 -6.27
C ILE A 190 15.73 -9.07 -6.52
N LEU A 191 14.84 -8.16 -6.10
CA LEU A 191 13.38 -8.32 -6.18
C LEU A 191 12.76 -7.76 -7.47
N ARG A 192 13.54 -7.04 -8.28
CA ARG A 192 13.18 -6.58 -9.63
C ARG A 192 13.52 -7.65 -10.68
#